data_AF-A0A841T757-F1
#
_entry.id   AF-A0A841T757-F1
#
_cell.length_a   1.000
_cell.length_b   1.000
_cell.length_c   1.000
_cell.angle_alpha   90.00
_cell.angle_beta   90.00
_cell.angle_gamma   90.00
#
_symmetry.space_group_name_H-M   'P 1'
#
loop_
_entity.id
_entity.type
_entity.pdbx_description
1 polymer ?
#
loop_
_entity_poly.entity_id
_entity_poly.type
_entity_poly.pdbx_seq_one_letter_code
_entity_poly.pdbx_strand_id
1 'polypeptide(L)'
;MKIEWPREAEEAYLADFRESARQSTDMISFFALYKYYLKKLKDTHVLDRYIVAVEAAIRENVRCPHCRSEYAFRYWTSMAGDHLTHAVELICRPCGDCHTLAEDRDAVVSFNSRVVRKVYHLERRGKGLRVEAGYGDLPTKASLLWDAERNVPKLWINLNQVRDASEVSLFWNRAQKMLRRRQRLAERLR
;
A
#
# COMPACT_ATOMS: atom_id res chain seq x y z
N MET A 1 1.17 -27.75 -19.17
CA MET A 1 0.83 -27.59 -20.60
C MET A 1 0.83 -26.09 -20.89
N LYS A 2 1.87 -25.54 -21.52
CA LYS A 2 1.87 -24.12 -21.92
C LYS A 2 0.82 -24.00 -23.03
N ILE A 3 -0.23 -23.24 -22.78
CA ILE A 3 -1.17 -22.88 -23.84
C ILE A 3 -0.38 -21.90 -24.71
N GLU A 4 0.03 -22.32 -25.91
CA GLU A 4 0.58 -21.40 -26.89
C GLU A 4 -0.57 -20.55 -27.42
N TRP A 5 -0.56 -19.28 -27.03
CA TRP A 5 -1.51 -18.31 -27.55
C TRP A 5 -1.13 -17.99 -29.00
N PRO A 6 -2.10 -17.88 -29.92
CA PRO A 6 -1.84 -17.28 -31.22
C PRO A 6 -1.25 -15.88 -31.01
N ARG A 7 -0.16 -15.53 -31.71
CA ARG A 7 0.50 -14.22 -31.56
C ARG A 7 -0.48 -13.05 -31.72
N GLU A 8 -1.45 -13.18 -32.62
CA GLU A 8 -2.52 -12.20 -32.82
C GLU A 8 -3.34 -11.95 -31.55
N ALA A 9 -3.60 -12.99 -30.76
CA ALA A 9 -4.31 -12.88 -29.49
C ALA A 9 -3.44 -12.18 -28.43
N GLU A 10 -2.14 -12.50 -28.35
CA GLU A 10 -1.20 -11.79 -27.46
C GLU A 10 -1.17 -10.27 -27.76
N GLU A 11 -1.09 -9.90 -29.04
CA GLU A 11 -1.11 -8.50 -29.50
C GLU A 11 -2.45 -7.81 -29.18
N ALA A 12 -3.57 -8.51 -29.35
CA ALA A 12 -4.89 -7.98 -29.04
C ALA A 12 -5.02 -7.64 -27.54
N TYR A 13 -4.55 -8.52 -26.65
CA TYR A 13 -4.54 -8.24 -25.20
C TYR A 13 -3.62 -7.07 -24.84
N LEU A 14 -2.46 -6.94 -25.49
CA LEU A 14 -1.59 -5.78 -25.28
C LEU A 14 -2.24 -4.47 -25.75
N ALA A 15 -2.97 -4.49 -26.87
CA ALA A 15 -3.71 -3.34 -27.37
C ALA A 15 -4.85 -2.95 -26.41
N ASP A 16 -5.61 -3.93 -25.94
CA ASP A 16 -6.71 -3.74 -24.97
C ASP A 16 -6.19 -3.17 -23.64
N PHE A 17 -5.04 -3.66 -23.17
CA PHE A 17 -4.36 -3.09 -22.00
C PHE A 17 -4.06 -1.61 -22.20
N ARG A 18 -3.46 -1.23 -23.33
CA ARG A 18 -3.07 0.17 -23.60
C ARG A 18 -4.29 1.09 -23.60
N GLU A 19 -5.41 0.65 -24.16
CA GLU A 19 -6.64 1.44 -24.16
C GLU A 19 -7.23 1.56 -22.76
N SER A 20 -7.31 0.45 -22.02
CA SER A 20 -7.80 0.44 -20.64
C SER A 20 -6.93 1.28 -19.70
N ALA A 21 -5.61 1.25 -19.92
CA ALA A 21 -4.63 1.97 -19.11
C ALA A 21 -4.77 3.49 -19.22
N ARG A 22 -5.18 4.02 -20.38
CA ARG A 22 -5.46 5.46 -20.57
C ARG A 22 -6.61 5.95 -19.69
N GLN A 23 -7.50 5.06 -19.28
CA GLN A 23 -8.64 5.39 -18.43
C GLN A 23 -8.32 5.30 -16.94
N SER A 24 -7.16 4.73 -16.58
CA SER A 24 -6.74 4.55 -15.18
C SER A 24 -6.15 5.84 -14.61
N THR A 25 -6.94 6.59 -13.85
CA THR A 25 -6.53 7.89 -13.29
C THR A 25 -5.94 7.81 -11.88
N ASP A 26 -6.01 6.65 -11.24
CA ASP A 26 -5.49 6.41 -9.91
C ASP A 26 -4.70 5.10 -9.82
N MET A 27 -3.84 5.05 -8.81
CA MET A 27 -2.93 3.94 -8.58
C MET A 27 -3.64 2.60 -8.28
N ILE A 28 -4.78 2.63 -7.57
CA ILE A 28 -5.49 1.40 -7.19
C ILE A 28 -6.08 0.75 -8.43
N SER A 29 -6.77 1.56 -9.25
CA SER A 29 -7.31 1.12 -10.54
C SER A 29 -6.20 0.60 -11.46
N PHE A 30 -5.05 1.27 -11.48
CA PHE A 30 -3.89 0.82 -12.24
C PHE A 30 -3.38 -0.55 -11.78
N PHE A 31 -3.21 -0.77 -10.49
CA PHE A 31 -2.71 -2.05 -9.96
C PHE A 31 -3.68 -3.20 -10.24
N ALA A 32 -4.99 -2.96 -10.18
CA ALA A 32 -6.00 -3.94 -10.56
C ALA A 32 -5.87 -4.32 -12.04
N LEU A 33 -5.70 -3.32 -12.92
CA LEU A 33 -5.49 -3.51 -14.35
C LEU A 33 -4.20 -4.30 -14.61
N TYR A 34 -3.10 -3.90 -13.98
CA TYR A 34 -1.82 -4.60 -14.07
C TYR A 34 -1.97 -6.08 -13.71
N LYS A 35 -2.58 -6.40 -12.55
CA LYS A 35 -2.73 -7.80 -12.12
C LYS A 35 -3.57 -8.63 -13.09
N TYR A 36 -4.63 -8.03 -13.64
CA TYR A 36 -5.50 -8.69 -14.60
C TYR A 36 -4.74 -9.07 -15.89
N TYR A 37 -4.03 -8.13 -16.51
CA TYR A 37 -3.30 -8.38 -17.76
C TYR A 37 -2.03 -9.19 -17.57
N LEU A 38 -1.31 -9.01 -16.45
CA LEU A 38 -0.16 -9.83 -16.11
C LEU A 38 -0.51 -11.33 -16.10
N LYS A 39 -1.66 -11.71 -15.52
CA LYS A 39 -2.14 -13.11 -15.52
C LYS A 39 -2.29 -13.70 -16.92
N LYS A 40 -2.52 -12.85 -17.93
CA LYS A 40 -2.68 -13.26 -19.34
C LYS A 40 -1.35 -13.23 -20.10
N LEU A 41 -0.49 -12.27 -19.79
CA LEU A 41 0.68 -11.92 -20.60
C LEU A 41 2.02 -12.38 -20.01
N LYS A 42 2.08 -12.81 -18.74
CA LYS A 42 3.36 -13.15 -18.07
C LYS A 42 4.13 -14.31 -18.71
N ASP A 43 3.45 -15.22 -19.39
CA ASP A 43 4.05 -16.38 -20.05
C ASP A 43 4.10 -16.22 -21.59
N THR A 44 3.93 -14.99 -22.09
CA THR A 44 3.80 -14.67 -23.52
C THR A 44 5.02 -13.92 -24.07
N HIS A 45 5.12 -13.82 -25.40
CA HIS A 45 6.25 -13.17 -26.07
C HIS A 45 6.19 -11.64 -25.96
N VAL A 46 5.02 -11.11 -25.60
CA VAL A 46 4.79 -9.67 -25.50
C VAL A 46 5.00 -9.14 -24.08
N LEU A 47 5.46 -9.94 -23.11
CA LEU A 47 5.66 -9.53 -21.73
C LEU A 47 6.50 -8.24 -21.61
N ASP A 48 7.66 -8.17 -22.27
CA ASP A 48 8.52 -6.99 -22.18
C ASP A 48 7.82 -5.74 -22.72
N ARG A 49 7.09 -5.88 -23.83
CA ARG A 49 6.29 -4.79 -24.42
C ARG A 49 5.11 -4.39 -23.53
N TYR A 50 4.55 -5.35 -22.81
CA TYR A 50 3.53 -5.11 -21.80
C TYR A 50 4.11 -4.32 -20.62
N ILE A 51 5.26 -4.70 -20.06
CA ILE A 51 5.92 -3.96 -18.97
C ILE A 51 6.27 -2.52 -19.40
N VAL A 52 6.75 -2.33 -20.63
CA VAL A 52 7.00 -0.98 -21.18
C VAL A 52 5.70 -0.17 -21.27
N ALA A 53 4.59 -0.79 -21.69
CA ALA A 53 3.30 -0.13 -21.74
C ALA A 53 2.77 0.23 -20.33
N VAL A 54 3.00 -0.64 -19.34
CA VAL A 54 2.67 -0.42 -17.92
C VAL A 54 3.42 0.80 -17.38
N GLU A 55 4.73 0.89 -17.62
CA GLU A 55 5.53 2.05 -17.22
C GLU A 55 5.03 3.35 -17.87
N ALA A 56 4.79 3.34 -19.18
CA ALA A 56 4.29 4.50 -19.90
C ALA A 56 2.94 4.97 -19.35
N ALA A 57 2.01 4.05 -19.12
CA ALA A 57 0.69 4.34 -18.57
C ALA A 57 0.76 4.96 -17.16
N ILE A 58 1.64 4.47 -16.29
CA ILE A 58 1.88 5.10 -14.98
C ILE A 58 2.36 6.53 -15.14
N ARG A 59 3.39 6.72 -15.98
CA ARG A 59 4.02 8.02 -16.17
C ARG A 59 3.04 9.03 -16.78
N GLU A 60 2.11 8.59 -17.61
CA GLU A 60 1.12 9.47 -18.24
C GLU A 60 -0.07 9.77 -17.33
N ASN A 61 -0.61 8.76 -16.63
CA ASN A 61 -1.94 8.88 -16.04
C ASN A 61 -1.95 8.94 -14.50
N VAL A 62 -0.91 8.43 -13.83
CA VAL A 62 -0.90 8.30 -12.37
C VAL A 62 0.03 9.35 -11.76
N ARG A 63 -0.48 10.10 -10.78
CA ARG A 63 0.29 11.10 -10.04
C ARG A 63 0.20 10.85 -8.56
N CYS A 64 1.27 11.18 -7.82
CA CYS A 64 1.24 11.10 -6.37
C CYS A 64 0.11 11.99 -5.83
N PRO A 65 -0.83 11.46 -5.01
CA PRO A 65 -1.94 12.26 -4.49
C PRO A 65 -1.48 13.39 -3.58
N HIS A 66 -0.25 13.30 -3.05
CA HIS A 66 0.28 14.23 -2.07
C HIS A 66 1.12 15.37 -2.66
N CYS A 67 2.00 15.08 -3.63
CA CYS A 67 2.89 16.09 -4.21
C CYS A 67 2.70 16.27 -5.72
N ARG A 68 1.76 15.52 -6.33
CA ARG A 68 1.47 15.52 -7.77
C ARG A 68 2.65 15.15 -8.66
N SER A 69 3.78 14.72 -8.10
CA SER A 69 4.92 14.22 -8.88
C SER A 69 4.63 12.87 -9.50
N GLU A 70 5.39 12.58 -10.56
CA GLU A 70 5.40 11.27 -11.21
C GLU A 70 5.99 10.19 -10.29
N TYR A 71 5.51 8.97 -10.46
CA TYR A 71 6.09 7.80 -9.81
C TYR A 71 7.24 7.25 -10.64
N ALA A 72 8.34 6.90 -9.98
CA ALA A 72 9.33 6.02 -10.58
C ALA A 72 8.77 4.59 -10.58
N PHE A 73 8.75 3.95 -11.75
CA PHE A 73 8.32 2.58 -11.94
C PHE A 73 9.52 1.63 -11.80
N ARG A 74 9.30 0.49 -11.14
CA ARG A 74 10.24 -0.63 -11.15
C ARG A 74 9.47 -1.92 -11.32
N TYR A 75 10.04 -2.80 -12.13
CA TYR A 75 9.59 -4.17 -12.31
C TYR A 75 10.75 -5.10 -11.94
N TRP A 76 10.43 -6.17 -11.22
CA TRP A 76 11.39 -7.25 -10.95
C TRP A 76 10.66 -8.58 -10.89
N THR A 77 11.44 -9.63 -11.07
CA THR A 77 11.00 -10.99 -10.83
C THR A 77 11.78 -11.58 -9.67
N SER A 78 11.14 -12.47 -8.93
CA SER A 78 11.77 -13.22 -7.84
C SER A 78 11.37 -14.68 -7.93
N MET A 79 12.34 -15.58 -7.73
CA MET A 79 12.05 -17.00 -7.59
C MET A 79 11.61 -17.29 -6.15
N ALA A 80 10.42 -17.84 -5.99
CA ALA A 80 9.93 -18.41 -4.73
C ALA A 80 9.71 -19.91 -4.93
N GLY A 81 10.73 -20.71 -4.62
CA GLY A 81 10.77 -22.12 -5.00
C GLY A 81 10.86 -22.27 -6.53
N ASP A 82 9.97 -23.06 -7.12
CA ASP A 82 9.88 -23.30 -8.57
C ASP A 82 9.00 -22.27 -9.32
N HIS A 83 8.47 -21.27 -8.61
CA HIS A 83 7.58 -20.27 -9.18
C HIS A 83 8.28 -18.92 -9.36
N LEU A 84 8.23 -18.39 -10.57
CA LEU A 84 8.63 -17.02 -10.89
C LEU A 84 7.49 -16.08 -10.52
N THR A 85 7.73 -15.21 -9.54
CA THR A 85 6.78 -14.17 -9.14
C THR A 85 7.16 -12.85 -9.79
N HIS A 86 6.20 -12.23 -10.46
CA HIS A 86 6.35 -10.90 -11.05
C HIS A 86 5.89 -9.83 -10.05
N ALA A 87 6.66 -8.76 -9.90
CA ALA A 87 6.32 -7.69 -8.99
C ALA A 87 6.65 -6.31 -9.58
N VAL A 88 5.86 -5.33 -9.16
CA VAL A 88 6.01 -3.93 -9.54
C VAL A 88 6.01 -3.02 -8.32
N GLU A 89 6.76 -1.93 -8.41
CA GLU A 89 6.88 -0.90 -7.39
C GLU A 89 6.72 0.48 -8.02
N LEU A 90 5.95 1.33 -7.34
CA LEU A 90 5.77 2.73 -7.65
C LEU A 90 6.35 3.56 -6.52
N ILE A 91 7.37 4.36 -6.82
CA ILE A 91 8.08 5.18 -5.82
C ILE A 91 7.88 6.66 -6.11
N CYS A 92 7.25 7.38 -5.19
CA CYS A 92 7.24 8.83 -5.22
C CYS A 92 8.52 9.35 -4.55
N ARG A 93 9.56 9.66 -5.34
CA ARG A 93 10.86 10.10 -4.79
C ARG A 93 10.75 11.33 -3.86
N PRO A 94 9.95 12.37 -4.16
CA PRO A 94 9.83 13.51 -3.27
C PRO A 94 9.16 13.18 -1.92
N CYS A 95 8.16 12.29 -1.93
CA CYS A 95 7.48 11.89 -0.69
C CYS A 95 8.20 10.76 0.05
N GLY A 96 8.99 9.95 -0.65
CA GLY A 96 9.48 8.67 -0.13
C GLY A 96 8.37 7.62 0.04
N ASP A 97 7.20 7.83 -0.56
CA ASP A 97 6.11 6.86 -0.54
C ASP A 97 6.36 5.78 -1.59
N CYS A 98 6.09 4.54 -1.22
CA CYS A 98 6.31 3.37 -2.06
C CYS A 98 5.07 2.46 -2.04
N HIS A 99 4.69 1.96 -3.21
CA HIS A 99 3.58 1.03 -3.37
C HIS A 99 4.03 -0.17 -4.18
N THR A 100 3.80 -1.37 -3.66
CA THR A 100 4.28 -2.62 -4.24
C THR A 100 3.10 -3.57 -4.45
N LEU A 101 3.04 -4.17 -5.63
CA LEU A 101 2.16 -5.30 -5.90
C LEU A 101 2.99 -6.44 -6.48
N ALA A 102 2.95 -7.58 -5.80
CA ALA A 102 3.46 -8.84 -6.30
C ALA A 102 2.28 -9.68 -6.83
N GLU A 103 2.55 -10.48 -7.86
CA GLU A 103 1.54 -11.32 -8.51
C GLU A 103 0.76 -12.21 -7.53
N ASP A 104 1.48 -12.79 -6.57
CA ASP A 104 0.99 -13.70 -5.54
C ASP A 104 0.24 -13.00 -4.39
N ARG A 105 0.19 -11.66 -4.38
CA ARG A 105 -0.49 -10.88 -3.34
C ARG A 105 -1.84 -10.37 -3.83
N ASP A 106 -2.84 -10.48 -2.96
CA ASP A 106 -4.19 -9.95 -3.24
C ASP A 106 -4.33 -8.45 -3.00
N ALA A 107 -3.39 -7.86 -2.26
CA ALA A 107 -3.43 -6.46 -1.91
C ALA A 107 -2.11 -5.75 -2.25
N VAL A 108 -2.25 -4.47 -2.60
CA VAL A 108 -1.12 -3.54 -2.75
C VAL A 108 -0.56 -3.25 -1.36
N VAL A 109 0.72 -3.56 -1.17
CA VAL A 109 1.45 -3.14 0.03
C VAL A 109 1.91 -1.72 -0.16
N SER A 110 1.75 -0.87 0.85
CA SER A 110 2.15 0.52 0.78
C SER A 110 3.01 0.91 1.97
N PHE A 111 4.09 1.60 1.69
CA PHE A 111 4.91 2.31 2.65
C PHE A 111 4.66 3.80 2.49
N ASN A 112 4.02 4.42 3.49
CA ASN A 112 3.81 5.86 3.52
C ASN A 112 4.79 6.50 4.50
N SER A 113 5.79 7.21 3.97
CA SER A 113 6.88 7.74 4.79
C SER A 113 6.37 8.81 5.77
N ARG A 114 5.32 9.55 5.38
CA ARG A 114 4.71 10.61 6.20
C ARG A 114 3.97 10.02 7.39
N VAL A 115 3.23 8.93 7.17
CA VAL A 115 2.56 8.16 8.23
C VAL A 115 3.60 7.62 9.21
N VAL A 116 4.67 6.99 8.72
CA VAL A 116 5.74 6.44 9.55
C VAL A 116 6.42 7.53 10.38
N ARG A 117 6.83 8.65 9.75
CA ARG A 117 7.41 9.80 10.45
C ARG A 117 6.46 10.35 11.50
N LYS A 118 5.16 10.39 11.21
CA LYS A 118 4.16 10.89 12.15
C LYS A 118 4.00 9.99 13.37
N VAL A 119 3.96 8.67 13.17
CA VAL A 119 3.96 7.67 14.25
C VAL A 119 5.18 7.88 15.13
N TYR A 120 6.37 7.93 14.53
CA TYR A 120 7.62 8.12 15.27
C TYR A 120 7.65 9.42 16.10
N HIS A 121 7.15 10.51 15.53
CA HIS A 121 7.03 11.77 16.25
C HIS A 121 6.05 11.69 17.44
N LEU A 122 4.95 10.93 17.32
CA LEU A 122 3.99 10.74 18.41
C LEU A 122 4.50 9.78 19.48
N GLU A 123 5.21 8.73 19.09
CA GLU A 123 5.88 7.80 20.00
C GLU A 123 6.81 8.55 20.97
N ARG A 124 7.63 9.48 20.43
CA ARG A 124 8.49 10.37 21.24
C ARG A 124 7.72 11.31 22.18
N ARG A 125 6.44 11.58 21.91
CA ARG A 125 5.58 12.45 22.73
C ARG A 125 4.67 11.65 23.68
N GLY A 126 5.00 10.38 23.95
CA GLY A 126 4.21 9.45 24.75
C GLY A 126 3.82 9.95 26.15
N LYS A 127 2.70 10.67 26.28
CA LYS A 127 2.12 11.11 27.56
C LYS A 127 1.20 10.04 28.15
N GLY A 128 1.75 8.89 28.53
CA GLY A 128 0.99 7.78 29.12
C GLY A 128 0.13 6.99 28.11
N LEU A 129 0.36 7.18 26.81
CA LEU A 129 -0.16 6.38 25.71
C LEU A 129 1.02 6.04 24.80
N ARG A 130 1.30 4.75 24.61
CA ARG A 130 2.29 4.29 23.63
C ARG A 130 1.67 4.32 22.23
N VAL A 131 2.48 4.60 21.21
CA VAL A 131 2.10 4.37 19.80
C VAL A 131 3.05 3.35 19.23
N GLU A 132 2.49 2.35 18.56
CA GLU A 132 3.25 1.40 17.74
C GLU A 132 2.58 1.30 16.38
N ALA A 133 3.36 0.94 15.37
CA ALA A 133 2.83 0.71 14.03
C ALA A 133 3.50 -0.50 13.40
N GLY A 134 2.74 -1.22 12.58
CA GLY A 134 3.23 -2.38 11.89
C GLY A 134 2.35 -2.79 10.73
N TYR A 135 2.86 -3.74 9.96
CA TYR A 135 2.17 -4.39 8.86
C TYR A 135 1.52 -5.66 9.41
N GLY A 136 0.27 -5.57 9.85
CA GLY A 136 -0.43 -6.69 10.47
C GLY A 136 -1.89 -6.79 10.03
N ASP A 137 -2.52 -7.90 10.38
CA ASP A 137 -3.87 -8.28 9.92
C ASP A 137 -5.00 -7.68 10.75
N LEU A 138 -4.73 -6.62 11.51
CA LEU A 138 -5.81 -5.96 12.23
C LEU A 138 -6.83 -5.44 11.21
N PRO A 139 -8.13 -5.76 11.40
CA PRO A 139 -9.17 -5.40 10.44
C PRO A 139 -9.37 -3.88 10.36
N THR A 140 -8.93 -3.15 11.38
CA THR A 140 -9.05 -1.70 11.46
C THR A 140 -7.73 -0.97 11.19
N LYS A 141 -7.85 0.26 10.69
CA LYS A 141 -6.72 1.19 10.49
C LYS A 141 -5.92 1.47 11.76
N ALA A 142 -6.59 1.49 12.92
CA ALA A 142 -5.97 1.71 14.21
C ALA A 142 -6.80 1.09 15.33
N SER A 143 -6.12 0.66 16.40
CA SER A 143 -6.75 0.06 17.58
C SER A 143 -6.11 0.55 18.87
N LEU A 144 -6.93 0.93 19.84
CA LEU A 144 -6.48 1.21 21.20
C LEU A 144 -6.51 -0.10 22.00
N LEU A 145 -5.33 -0.60 22.33
CA LEU A 145 -5.07 -1.84 23.04
C LEU A 145 -4.47 -1.56 24.43
N TRP A 146 -4.34 -2.61 25.24
CA TRP A 146 -3.58 -2.57 26.48
C TRP A 146 -2.28 -3.37 26.30
N ASP A 147 -1.15 -2.76 26.63
CA ASP A 147 0.15 -3.43 26.69
C ASP A 147 0.29 -4.03 28.09
N ALA A 148 0.11 -5.35 28.19
CA ALA A 148 0.14 -6.08 29.46
C ALA A 148 1.54 -6.10 30.08
N GLU A 149 2.58 -6.23 29.28
CA GLU A 149 3.97 -6.28 29.74
C GLU A 149 4.39 -4.98 30.41
N ARG A 150 4.00 -3.85 29.80
CA ARG A 150 4.37 -2.51 30.30
C ARG A 150 3.28 -1.85 31.14
N ASN A 151 2.13 -2.51 31.28
CA ASN A 151 0.95 -2.02 31.98
C ASN A 151 0.52 -0.61 31.56
N VAL A 152 0.47 -0.34 30.24
CA VAL A 152 0.10 0.96 29.68
C VAL A 152 -0.81 0.82 28.47
N PRO A 153 -1.66 1.80 28.17
CA PRO A 153 -2.44 1.77 26.94
C PRO A 153 -1.54 1.99 25.72
N LYS A 154 -1.86 1.29 24.64
CA LYS A 154 -1.12 1.28 23.38
C LYS A 154 -2.06 1.56 22.20
N LEU A 155 -1.77 2.60 21.43
CA LEU A 155 -2.39 2.83 20.13
C LEU A 155 -1.57 2.11 19.06
N TRP A 156 -2.14 1.07 18.47
CA TRP A 156 -1.57 0.36 17.34
C TRP A 156 -2.09 0.94 16.02
N ILE A 157 -1.20 1.25 15.08
CA ILE A 157 -1.51 1.79 13.76
C ILE A 157 -1.19 0.74 12.68
N ASN A 158 -2.17 0.41 11.84
CA ASN A 158 -1.98 -0.52 10.73
C ASN A 158 -1.42 0.22 9.51
N LEU A 159 -0.11 0.04 9.23
CA LEU A 159 0.57 0.70 8.12
C LEU A 159 0.07 0.23 6.75
N ASN A 160 -0.58 -0.94 6.66
CA ASN A 160 -1.19 -1.41 5.41
C ASN A 160 -2.45 -0.64 5.03
N GLN A 161 -3.12 0.02 5.97
CA GLN A 161 -4.42 0.65 5.73
C GLN A 161 -4.42 2.18 5.87
N VAL A 162 -3.52 2.74 6.67
CA VAL A 162 -3.44 4.18 6.86
C VAL A 162 -2.73 4.83 5.67
N ARG A 163 -3.42 5.78 5.02
CA ARG A 163 -2.93 6.41 3.78
C ARG A 163 -2.55 7.87 3.98
N ASP A 164 -2.94 8.49 5.09
CA ASP A 164 -2.59 9.87 5.41
C ASP A 164 -2.08 10.02 6.85
N ALA A 165 -1.02 10.80 7.03
CA ALA A 165 -0.48 11.19 8.34
C ALA A 165 -1.49 11.99 9.18
N SER A 166 -2.45 12.66 8.55
CA SER A 166 -3.55 13.34 9.24
C SER A 166 -4.41 12.33 10.03
N GLU A 167 -4.66 11.14 9.48
CA GLU A 167 -5.40 10.05 10.13
C GLU A 167 -4.70 9.60 11.43
N VAL A 168 -3.37 9.49 11.40
CA VAL A 168 -2.58 9.13 12.59
C VAL A 168 -2.83 10.12 13.74
N SER A 169 -2.87 11.42 13.42
CA SER A 169 -3.17 12.47 14.41
C SER A 169 -4.57 12.33 14.98
N LEU A 170 -5.55 12.00 14.13
CA LEU A 170 -6.93 11.79 14.53
C LEU A 170 -7.06 10.58 15.46
N PHE A 171 -6.42 9.46 15.13
CA PHE A 171 -6.41 8.26 15.97
C PHE A 171 -5.76 8.53 17.33
N TRP A 172 -4.63 9.23 17.35
CA TRP A 172 -3.96 9.65 18.57
C TRP A 172 -4.86 10.52 19.46
N ASN A 173 -5.46 11.56 18.90
CA ASN A 173 -6.33 12.47 19.64
C ASN A 173 -7.57 11.74 20.19
N ARG A 174 -8.16 10.82 19.41
CA ARG A 174 -9.28 9.98 19.84
C ARG A 174 -8.87 9.06 21.01
N ALA A 175 -7.74 8.38 20.89
CA ALA A 175 -7.21 7.52 21.96
C ALA A 175 -6.97 8.30 23.26
N GLN A 176 -6.31 9.46 23.18
CA GLN A 176 -6.10 10.31 24.37
C GLN A 176 -7.42 10.77 24.99
N LYS A 177 -8.43 11.11 24.18
CA LYS A 177 -9.77 11.48 24.68
C LYS A 177 -10.45 10.32 25.40
N MET A 178 -10.34 9.09 24.86
CA MET A 178 -10.89 7.89 25.49
C MET A 178 -10.20 7.59 26.83
N LEU A 179 -8.88 7.69 26.90
CA LEU A 179 -8.13 7.46 28.14
C LEU A 179 -8.49 8.47 29.23
N ARG A 180 -8.55 9.76 28.90
CA ARG A 180 -8.98 10.80 29.85
C ARG A 180 -10.39 10.56 30.37
N ARG A 181 -11.31 10.06 29.53
CA ARG A 181 -12.67 9.69 29.95
C ARG A 181 -12.67 8.52 30.94
N ARG A 182 -11.86 7.49 30.68
CA ARG A 182 -11.72 6.33 31.59
C ARG A 182 -11.14 6.74 32.95
N GLN A 183 -10.12 7.60 32.96
CA GLN A 183 -9.53 8.13 34.19
C GLN A 183 -10.56 8.89 35.03
N ARG A 184 -11.29 9.83 34.42
CA ARG A 184 -12.35 10.58 35.12
C ARG A 184 -13.48 9.69 35.65
N LEU A 185 -13.82 8.62 34.93
CA LEU A 185 -14.83 7.67 35.39
C LEU A 185 -14.30 6.86 36.60
N ALA A 186 -13.06 6.39 36.54
CA ALA A 186 -12.43 5.68 37.65
C ALA A 186 -12.29 6.55 38.90
N GLU A 187 -12.01 7.84 38.75
CA GLU A 187 -11.97 8.82 39.85
C GLU A 187 -13.34 9.02 40.51
N ARG A 188 -14.44 8.93 39.75
CA ARG A 188 -15.81 9.08 40.28
C ARG A 188 -16.36 7.83 40.96
N LEU A 189 -15.79 6.67 40.66
CA LEU A 189 -16.18 5.38 41.21
C LEU A 189 -15.34 4.98 42.43
N ARG A 190 -14.35 5.81 42.79
CA ARG A 190 -13.55 5.72 44.02
C ARG A 190 -14.15 6.63 45.08
#